data_AF-X1A2W0-F1
#
_entry.id   AF-X1A2W0-F1
#
_cell.length_a   1.000
_cell.length_b   1.000
_cell.length_c   1.000
_cell.angle_alpha   90.00
_cell.angle_beta   90.00
_cell.angle_gamma   90.00
#
_symmetry.space_group_name_H-M   'P 1'
#
loop_
_entity.id
_entity.type
_entity.pdbx_description
1 polymer ?
#
loop_
_entity_poly.entity_id
_entity_poly.type
_entity_poly.pdbx_seq_one_letter_code
_entity_poly.pdbx_strand_id
1 'polypeptide(L)'
;MSYTTFSPLDKRVVKHPDSENDIWWGPVNIGLDDSSFCVNRERAIDYLNTRDKLYCIDAFAGWDPDYRIKVRVICARPYHALFMHNMLIRPTAEELADFGEPDCVILNAGAFPANRYTTGMTSKTSVDLSLERKEVVILGTQYAGEMKKAVFTLMNYLMPKRDVLSMHCSATVDPETGDSSVLF
;
A
#
# COMPACT_ATOMS: atom_id res chain seq x y z
N MET A 1 3.45 -20.26 -10.60
CA MET A 1 2.30 -20.42 -9.70
C MET A 1 1.58 -19.09 -9.63
N SER A 2 0.29 -19.07 -9.94
CA SER A 2 -0.58 -17.91 -9.76
C SER A 2 -0.89 -17.74 -8.28
N TYR A 3 -0.57 -16.58 -7.70
CA TYR A 3 -0.94 -16.26 -6.33
C TYR A 3 -2.45 -16.00 -6.24
N THR A 4 -3.17 -16.82 -5.48
CA THR A 4 -4.59 -16.60 -5.11
C THR A 4 -4.72 -15.99 -3.71
N THR A 5 -3.62 -15.90 -2.95
CA THR A 5 -3.57 -15.48 -1.55
C THR A 5 -2.39 -14.52 -1.30
N PHE A 6 -2.44 -13.83 -0.16
CA PHE A 6 -1.40 -12.93 0.35
C PHE A 6 -0.03 -13.62 0.44
N SER A 7 1.05 -12.94 0.06
CA SER A 7 2.42 -13.48 0.15
C SER A 7 3.23 -12.81 1.28
N PRO A 8 3.04 -13.22 2.56
CA PRO A 8 3.69 -12.58 3.70
C PRO A 8 5.22 -12.62 3.61
N LEU A 9 5.78 -13.69 3.03
CA LEU A 9 7.22 -13.91 2.91
C LEU A 9 7.89 -13.06 1.84
N ASP A 10 7.10 -12.38 0.98
CA ASP A 10 7.60 -11.49 -0.08
C ASP A 10 7.39 -9.99 0.26
N LYS A 11 6.75 -9.69 1.41
CA LYS A 11 6.65 -8.32 1.91
C LYS A 11 8.00 -7.84 2.43
N ARG A 12 8.36 -6.60 2.11
CA ARG A 12 9.59 -5.95 2.54
C ARG A 12 9.33 -4.51 2.99
N VAL A 13 10.15 -4.02 3.92
CA VAL A 13 10.16 -2.62 4.34
C VAL A 13 11.58 -2.09 4.21
N VAL A 14 11.74 -0.93 3.57
CA VAL A 14 13.06 -0.30 3.42
C VAL A 14 13.64 0.00 4.80
N LYS A 15 14.89 -0.39 5.01
CA LYS A 15 15.66 -0.03 6.20
C LYS A 15 16.26 1.35 5.99
N HIS A 16 15.70 2.34 6.68
CA HIS A 16 16.17 3.72 6.62
C HIS A 16 16.39 4.28 8.03
N PRO A 17 17.46 5.08 8.27
CA PRO A 17 17.78 5.60 9.60
C PRO A 17 16.63 6.32 10.32
N ASP A 18 15.82 7.06 9.57
CA ASP A 18 14.72 7.87 10.13
C ASP A 18 13.56 7.04 10.69
N SER A 19 13.33 5.83 10.18
CA SER A 19 12.22 4.95 10.60
C SER A 19 12.68 3.64 11.22
N GLU A 20 13.97 3.29 11.15
CA GLU A 20 14.44 1.96 11.55
C GLU A 20 14.17 1.62 13.02
N ASN A 21 14.14 2.64 13.88
CA ASN A 21 13.89 2.49 15.31
C ASN A 21 12.40 2.37 15.65
N ASP A 22 11.51 2.73 14.72
CA ASP A 22 10.07 2.56 14.89
C ASP A 22 9.60 1.15 14.47
N ILE A 23 10.37 0.47 13.63
CA ILE A 23 9.95 -0.76 12.97
C ILE A 23 10.36 -1.96 13.83
N TRP A 24 9.37 -2.80 14.17
CA TRP A 24 9.64 -4.08 14.80
C TRP A 24 10.11 -5.11 13.77
N TRP A 25 11.42 -5.19 13.55
CA TRP A 25 12.06 -6.08 12.58
C TRP A 25 11.90 -7.56 12.94
N GLY A 26 11.61 -8.39 11.94
CA GLY A 26 11.43 -9.83 12.15
C GLY A 26 10.82 -10.55 10.96
N PRO A 27 10.17 -11.71 11.16
CA PRO A 27 9.59 -12.51 10.07
C PRO A 27 8.40 -11.83 9.37
N VAL A 28 7.81 -10.79 9.98
CA VAL A 28 6.71 -10.01 9.40
C VAL A 28 7.22 -8.75 8.71
N ASN A 29 8.10 -7.99 9.38
CA ASN A 29 8.74 -6.80 8.81
C ASN A 29 10.18 -7.17 8.42
N ILE A 30 10.32 -7.66 7.19
CA ILE A 30 11.61 -8.07 6.64
C ILE A 30 12.25 -6.86 5.99
N GLY A 31 13.48 -6.52 6.42
CA GLY A 31 14.19 -5.36 5.91
C GLY A 31 14.66 -5.52 4.46
N LEU A 32 14.73 -4.39 3.76
CA LEU A 32 15.25 -4.27 2.40
C LEU A 32 16.14 -3.04 2.29
N ASP A 33 17.23 -3.15 1.52
CA ASP A 33 18.11 -2.02 1.27
C ASP A 33 17.45 -1.05 0.27
N ASP A 34 17.66 0.26 0.45
CA ASP A 34 17.09 1.30 -0.43
C ASP A 34 17.47 1.09 -1.91
N SER A 35 18.68 0.60 -2.18
CA SER A 35 19.13 0.29 -3.54
C SER A 35 18.29 -0.80 -4.20
N SER A 36 17.90 -1.83 -3.44
CA SER A 36 17.08 -2.93 -3.94
C SER A 36 15.62 -2.51 -4.13
N PHE A 37 15.11 -1.64 -3.26
CA PHE A 37 13.84 -0.96 -3.48
C PHE A 37 13.86 -0.15 -4.78
N CYS A 38 14.91 0.66 -5.00
CA CYS A 38 15.04 1.47 -6.21
C CYS A 38 15.07 0.60 -7.48
N VAL A 39 15.77 -0.53 -7.47
CA VAL A 39 15.78 -1.49 -8.58
C VAL A 39 14.37 -2.01 -8.87
N ASN A 40 13.62 -2.44 -7.85
CA ASN A 40 12.25 -2.93 -8.03
C ASN A 40 11.29 -1.82 -8.49
N ARG A 41 11.45 -0.61 -7.95
CA ARG A 41 10.69 0.58 -8.34
C ARG A 41 10.91 0.91 -9.82
N GLU A 42 12.16 0.97 -10.27
CA GLU A 42 12.50 1.24 -11.67
C GLU A 42 11.91 0.18 -12.59
N ARG A 43 12.03 -1.11 -12.22
CA ARG A 43 11.38 -2.22 -12.95
C ARG A 43 9.87 -2.07 -13.04
N ALA A 44 9.21 -1.61 -11.97
CA ALA A 44 7.78 -1.36 -11.98
C ALA A 44 7.41 -0.22 -12.93
N ILE A 45 8.16 0.89 -12.88
CA ILE A 45 7.98 2.05 -13.75
C ILE A 45 8.20 1.66 -15.22
N ASP A 46 9.27 0.95 -15.53
CA ASP A 46 9.57 0.47 -16.88
C ASP A 46 8.43 -0.40 -17.43
N TYR A 47 7.96 -1.36 -16.63
CA TYR A 47 6.83 -2.17 -17.01
C TYR A 47 5.57 -1.33 -17.26
N LEU A 48 5.25 -0.39 -16.36
CA LEU A 48 4.06 0.46 -16.49
C LEU A 48 4.16 1.36 -17.74
N ASN A 49 5.33 1.92 -18.04
CA ASN A 49 5.58 2.73 -19.23
C ASN A 49 5.46 1.95 -20.55
N THR A 50 5.56 0.62 -20.52
CA THR A 50 5.33 -0.23 -21.70
C THR A 50 3.86 -0.59 -21.93
N ARG A 51 2.93 -0.12 -21.08
CA ARG A 51 1.50 -0.42 -21.24
C ARG A 51 0.83 0.65 -22.11
N ASP A 52 -0.07 0.23 -22.99
CA ASP A 52 -0.87 1.16 -23.80
C ASP A 52 -1.81 2.03 -22.95
N LYS A 53 -2.21 1.53 -21.77
CA LYS A 53 -3.10 2.21 -20.84
C LYS A 53 -2.67 1.95 -19.41
N LEU A 54 -2.75 3.00 -18.60
CA LEU A 54 -2.60 2.97 -17.15
C LEU A 54 -3.90 3.44 -16.50
N TYR A 55 -4.15 2.94 -15.30
CA TYR A 55 -5.28 3.34 -14.48
C TYR A 55 -4.74 4.00 -13.21
N CYS A 56 -5.15 5.24 -12.98
CA CYS A 56 -4.79 6.02 -11.80
C CYS A 56 -6.03 6.23 -10.93
N ILE A 57 -5.94 5.89 -9.65
CA ILE A 57 -7.00 6.13 -8.66
C ILE A 57 -6.43 7.00 -7.56
N ASP A 58 -7.02 8.18 -7.38
CA ASP A 58 -6.80 9.05 -6.24
C ASP A 58 -7.94 8.86 -5.25
N ALA A 59 -7.61 8.52 -4.01
CA ALA A 59 -8.58 8.21 -2.98
C ALA A 59 -8.04 8.49 -1.58
N PHE A 60 -8.93 8.49 -0.58
CA PHE A 60 -8.56 8.67 0.82
C PHE A 60 -8.60 7.36 1.61
N ALA A 61 -7.71 7.23 2.59
CA ALA A 61 -7.78 6.19 3.63
C ALA A 61 -7.96 6.85 5.00
N GLY A 62 -9.01 6.46 5.72
CA GLY A 62 -9.47 7.13 6.95
C GLY A 62 -10.65 8.07 6.68
N TRP A 63 -11.76 7.89 7.41
CA TRP A 63 -12.98 8.68 7.21
C TRP A 63 -12.93 10.06 7.86
N ASP A 64 -12.16 10.20 8.93
CA ASP A 64 -11.96 11.47 9.62
C ASP A 64 -11.01 12.36 8.79
N PRO A 65 -11.45 13.55 8.33
CA PRO A 65 -10.63 14.47 7.53
C PRO A 65 -9.30 14.88 8.18
N ASP A 66 -9.24 14.91 9.52
CA ASP A 66 -8.01 15.27 10.22
C ASP A 66 -6.97 14.16 10.12
N TYR A 67 -7.40 12.90 10.05
CA TYR A 67 -6.53 11.72 10.06
C TYR A 67 -6.39 11.00 8.72
N ARG A 68 -7.21 11.37 7.72
CA ARG A 68 -7.17 10.72 6.42
C ARG A 68 -5.84 10.97 5.70
N ILE A 69 -5.41 9.99 4.93
CA ILE A 69 -4.25 10.11 4.05
C ILE A 69 -4.69 10.01 2.58
N LYS A 70 -4.01 10.76 1.71
CA LYS A 70 -4.18 10.71 0.25
C LYS A 70 -3.37 9.56 -0.33
N VAL A 71 -4.05 8.64 -1.00
CA VAL A 71 -3.43 7.49 -1.66
C VAL A 71 -3.64 7.60 -3.15
N ARG A 72 -2.55 7.58 -3.92
CA ARG A 72 -2.57 7.43 -5.38
C ARG A 72 -2.18 6.01 -5.76
N VAL A 73 -3.02 5.33 -6.52
CA VAL A 73 -2.75 3.98 -7.03
C VAL A 73 -2.56 4.05 -8.54
N ILE A 74 -1.42 3.60 -9.03
CA ILE A 74 -1.10 3.50 -10.46
C ILE A 74 -0.98 2.01 -10.80
N CYS A 75 -1.79 1.52 -11.72
CA CYS A 75 -1.81 0.10 -12.06
C CYS A 75 -2.10 -0.16 -13.55
N ALA A 76 -1.63 -1.32 -14.03
CA ALA A 76 -1.83 -1.73 -15.43
C ALA A 76 -3.17 -2.43 -15.70
N ARG A 77 -3.88 -2.91 -14.66
CA ARG A 77 -5.10 -3.72 -14.83
C ARG A 77 -6.34 -2.99 -14.31
N PRO A 78 -7.42 -2.89 -15.10
CA PRO A 78 -8.62 -2.14 -14.70
C PRO A 78 -9.30 -2.68 -13.43
N TYR A 79 -9.27 -3.99 -13.19
CA TYR A 79 -9.89 -4.54 -11.97
C TYR A 79 -9.11 -4.18 -10.70
N HIS A 80 -7.80 -3.91 -10.77
CA HIS A 80 -7.04 -3.40 -9.62
C HIS A 80 -7.46 -1.98 -9.27
N ALA A 81 -7.68 -1.14 -10.28
CA ALA A 81 -8.23 0.19 -10.11
C ALA A 81 -9.65 0.14 -9.51
N LEU A 82 -10.54 -0.69 -10.08
CA LEU A 82 -11.90 -0.90 -9.56
C LEU A 82 -11.89 -1.41 -8.11
N PHE A 83 -10.99 -2.33 -7.78
CA PHE A 83 -10.83 -2.84 -6.42
C PHE A 83 -10.50 -1.71 -5.45
N MET A 84 -9.51 -0.86 -5.77
CA MET A 84 -9.14 0.24 -4.89
C MET A 84 -10.20 1.34 -4.83
N HIS A 85 -10.92 1.59 -5.92
CA HIS A 85 -12.08 2.48 -5.96
C HIS A 85 -13.24 2.00 -5.06
N ASN A 86 -13.35 0.69 -4.82
CA ASN A 86 -14.33 0.12 -3.90
C ASN A 86 -13.83 0.08 -2.45
N MET A 87 -12.52 -0.09 -2.25
CA MET A 87 -11.92 -0.28 -0.93
C MET A 87 -11.57 1.01 -0.21
N LEU A 88 -11.24 2.07 -0.94
CA LEU A 88 -10.88 3.38 -0.39
C LEU A 88 -12.06 4.36 -0.49
N ILE A 89 -11.93 5.49 0.20
CA ILE A 89 -12.94 6.54 0.20
C ILE A 89 -12.77 7.36 -1.06
N ARG A 90 -13.85 7.50 -1.81
CA ARG A 90 -13.88 8.27 -3.05
C ARG A 90 -13.89 9.76 -2.73
N PRO A 91 -12.96 10.55 -3.30
CA PRO A 91 -13.04 11.99 -3.23
C PRO A 91 -14.31 12.49 -3.92
N THR A 92 -14.83 13.61 -3.47
CA THR A 92 -15.77 14.42 -4.26
C THR A 92 -15.06 15.01 -5.48
N ALA A 93 -15.83 15.58 -6.43
CA ALA A 93 -15.24 16.23 -7.60
C ALA A 93 -14.32 17.41 -7.23
N GLU A 94 -14.68 18.17 -6.20
CA GLU A 94 -13.89 19.29 -5.66
C GLU A 94 -12.61 18.78 -5.00
N GLU A 95 -12.71 17.79 -4.12
CA GLU A 95 -11.54 17.17 -3.47
C GLU A 95 -10.58 16.50 -4.47
N LEU A 96 -11.10 15.98 -5.58
CA LEU A 96 -10.27 15.43 -6.65
C LEU A 96 -9.55 16.54 -7.43
N ALA A 97 -10.23 17.66 -7.71
CA ALA A 97 -9.61 18.81 -8.36
C ALA A 97 -8.49 19.40 -7.50
N ASP A 98 -8.68 19.42 -6.17
CA ASP A 98 -7.72 19.94 -5.19
C ASP A 98 -6.86 18.85 -4.52
N PHE A 99 -6.78 17.64 -5.10
CA PHE A 99 -6.14 16.50 -4.46
C PHE A 99 -4.66 16.74 -4.14
N GLY A 100 -3.95 17.45 -5.04
CA GLY A 100 -2.55 17.81 -4.87
C GLY A 100 -1.61 16.61 -4.80
N GLU A 101 -0.55 16.71 -3.99
CA GLU A 101 0.45 15.66 -3.81
C GLU A 101 -0.08 14.54 -2.89
N PRO A 102 -0.01 13.26 -3.28
CA PRO A 102 -0.45 12.15 -2.44
C PRO A 102 0.50 11.92 -1.25
N ASP A 103 -0.06 11.47 -0.13
CA ASP A 103 0.71 11.03 1.04
C ASP A 103 1.33 9.65 0.85
N CYS A 104 0.82 8.86 -0.11
CA CYS A 104 1.41 7.60 -0.53
C CYS A 104 1.08 7.28 -1.99
N VAL A 105 2.05 6.75 -2.73
CA VAL A 105 1.86 6.24 -4.09
C VAL A 105 2.05 4.73 -4.13
N ILE A 106 1.10 4.00 -4.73
CA ILE A 106 1.21 2.56 -4.98
C ILE A 106 1.46 2.34 -6.48
N LEU A 107 2.61 1.78 -6.81
CA LEU A 107 2.99 1.33 -8.15
C LEU A 107 2.70 -0.17 -8.28
N ASN A 108 1.52 -0.50 -8.81
CA ASN A 108 1.12 -1.88 -9.01
C ASN A 108 1.47 -2.36 -10.43
N ALA A 109 2.67 -2.91 -10.53
CA ALA A 109 3.21 -3.62 -11.69
C ALA A 109 3.12 -5.15 -11.49
N GLY A 110 2.14 -5.64 -10.72
CA GLY A 110 2.07 -7.02 -10.24
C GLY A 110 2.03 -8.13 -11.29
N ALA A 111 1.74 -7.80 -12.56
CA ALA A 111 1.86 -8.74 -13.68
C ALA A 111 3.32 -8.95 -14.16
N PHE A 112 4.25 -8.09 -13.74
CA PHE A 112 5.67 -8.18 -14.04
C PHE A 112 6.45 -8.75 -12.84
N PRO A 113 7.32 -9.75 -13.05
CA PRO A 113 8.01 -10.39 -11.94
C PRO A 113 9.17 -9.54 -11.39
N ALA A 114 9.37 -9.65 -10.08
CA ALA A 114 10.60 -9.25 -9.43
C ALA A 114 11.78 -10.11 -9.92
N ASN A 115 12.97 -9.55 -9.87
CA ASN A 115 14.19 -10.29 -10.19
C ASN A 115 14.70 -10.99 -8.92
N ARG A 116 14.61 -12.33 -8.88
CA ARG A 116 15.07 -13.17 -7.75
C ARG A 116 16.56 -13.02 -7.41
N TYR A 117 17.36 -12.43 -8.30
CA TYR A 117 18.78 -12.17 -8.09
C TYR A 117 19.05 -10.77 -7.51
N THR A 118 18.01 -9.95 -7.34
CA THR A 118 18.12 -8.68 -6.60
C THR A 118 18.27 -9.00 -5.11
N THR A 119 19.17 -8.33 -4.42
CA THR A 119 19.42 -8.53 -2.99
C THR A 119 18.12 -8.41 -2.19
N GLY A 120 17.92 -9.31 -1.22
CA GLY A 120 16.71 -9.35 -0.39
C GLY A 120 15.48 -10.02 -1.03
N MET A 121 15.50 -10.31 -2.33
CA MET A 121 14.41 -11.03 -3.01
C MET A 121 14.54 -12.54 -2.84
N THR A 122 13.42 -13.19 -2.49
CA THR A 122 13.36 -14.65 -2.26
C THR A 122 12.52 -15.37 -3.31
N SER A 123 11.75 -14.65 -4.11
CA SER A 123 10.88 -15.20 -5.13
C SER A 123 10.76 -14.26 -6.34
N LYS A 124 9.79 -14.54 -7.22
CA LYS A 124 9.42 -13.63 -8.32
C LYS A 124 8.41 -12.56 -7.88
N THR A 125 7.98 -12.60 -6.64
CA THR A 125 7.03 -11.66 -6.03
C THR A 125 7.74 -10.75 -5.07
N SER A 126 7.31 -9.51 -5.03
CA SER A 126 7.81 -8.49 -4.11
C SER A 126 6.70 -7.48 -3.84
N VAL A 127 6.55 -7.16 -2.55
CA VAL A 127 5.67 -6.10 -2.07
C VAL A 127 6.50 -5.23 -1.15
N ASP A 128 7.11 -4.20 -1.72
CA ASP A 128 8.08 -3.37 -1.02
C ASP A 128 7.43 -2.05 -0.57
N LEU A 129 7.69 -1.65 0.67
CA LEU A 129 7.23 -0.39 1.25
C LEU A 129 8.45 0.47 1.63
N SER A 130 8.47 1.71 1.14
CA SER A 130 9.37 2.77 1.63
C SER A 130 8.56 3.86 2.32
N LEU A 131 8.83 4.08 3.60
CA LEU A 131 8.14 5.09 4.40
C LEU A 131 8.62 6.50 4.03
N GLU A 132 9.91 6.64 3.74
CA GLU A 132 10.57 7.90 3.42
C GLU A 132 10.22 8.39 2.02
N ARG A 133 10.17 7.46 1.06
CA ARG A 133 9.72 7.77 -0.31
C ARG A 133 8.20 7.83 -0.41
N LYS A 134 7.48 7.39 0.63
CA LYS A 134 6.01 7.30 0.66
C LYS A 134 5.47 6.47 -0.51
N GLU A 135 6.12 5.34 -0.77
CA GLU A 135 5.87 4.52 -1.95
C GLU A 135 5.72 3.04 -1.61
N VAL A 136 4.83 2.38 -2.34
CA VAL A 136 4.66 0.93 -2.34
C VAL A 136 4.86 0.40 -3.76
N VAL A 137 5.72 -0.61 -3.91
CA VAL A 137 5.99 -1.25 -5.19
C VAL A 137 5.52 -2.70 -5.14
N ILE A 138 4.68 -3.09 -6.11
CA ILE A 138 4.14 -4.45 -6.20
C ILE A 138 4.59 -5.08 -7.52
N LEU A 139 5.28 -6.21 -7.42
CA LEU A 139 5.76 -7.04 -8.53
C LEU A 139 5.37 -8.51 -8.32
N GLY A 140 5.11 -9.24 -9.41
CA GLY A 140 4.97 -10.70 -9.42
C GLY A 140 3.69 -11.27 -8.81
N THR A 141 2.82 -10.44 -8.24
CA THR A 141 1.53 -10.85 -7.69
C THR A 141 0.39 -9.99 -8.24
N GLN A 142 -0.71 -10.65 -8.61
CA GLN A 142 -1.92 -9.98 -9.07
C GLN A 142 -3.02 -10.02 -8.01
N TYR A 143 -2.71 -10.49 -6.79
CA TYR A 143 -3.65 -10.49 -5.68
C TYR A 143 -3.92 -9.05 -5.23
N ALA A 144 -5.16 -8.58 -5.42
CA ALA A 144 -5.52 -7.18 -5.16
C ALA A 144 -5.43 -6.80 -3.66
N GLY A 145 -5.53 -7.80 -2.77
CA GLY A 145 -5.43 -7.60 -1.33
C GLY A 145 -4.08 -7.05 -0.87
N GLU A 146 -3.01 -7.18 -1.68
CA GLU A 146 -1.71 -6.57 -1.38
C GLU A 146 -1.81 -5.04 -1.28
N MET A 147 -2.55 -4.39 -2.19
CA MET A 147 -2.74 -2.93 -2.14
C MET A 147 -3.52 -2.51 -0.88
N LYS A 148 -4.59 -3.24 -0.53
CA LYS A 148 -5.35 -3.00 0.71
C LYS A 148 -4.46 -3.14 1.94
N LYS A 149 -3.67 -4.22 2.02
CA LYS A 149 -2.80 -4.48 3.18
C LYS A 149 -1.62 -3.52 3.25
N ALA A 150 -1.14 -2.99 2.12
CA ALA A 150 -0.14 -1.94 2.10
C ALA A 150 -0.66 -0.64 2.72
N VAL A 151 -1.85 -0.18 2.29
CA VAL A 151 -2.51 0.99 2.91
C VAL A 151 -2.76 0.75 4.39
N PHE A 152 -3.24 -0.43 4.78
CA PHE A 152 -3.43 -0.77 6.19
C PHE A 152 -2.11 -0.78 6.99
N THR A 153 -1.00 -1.25 6.39
CA THR A 153 0.33 -1.20 7.02
C THR A 153 0.77 0.25 7.26
N LEU A 154 0.58 1.12 6.28
CA LEU A 154 0.86 2.56 6.41
C LEU A 154 0.03 3.20 7.53
N MET A 155 -1.27 2.91 7.60
CA MET A 155 -2.12 3.42 8.70
C MET A 155 -1.63 2.93 10.07
N ASN A 156 -1.22 1.67 10.19
CA ASN A 156 -0.66 1.14 11.44
C ASN A 156 0.68 1.79 11.83
N TYR A 157 1.39 2.43 10.90
CA TYR A 157 2.61 3.18 11.19
C TYR A 157 2.32 4.65 11.50
N LEU A 158 1.48 5.30 10.69
CA LEU A 158 1.22 6.74 10.77
C LEU A 158 0.29 7.11 11.92
N MET A 159 -0.75 6.31 12.20
CA MET A 159 -1.75 6.65 13.22
C MET A 159 -1.16 6.67 14.63
N PRO A 160 -0.33 5.68 15.06
CA PRO A 160 0.28 5.73 16.39
C PRO A 160 1.22 6.93 16.59
N LYS A 161 1.88 7.41 15.53
CA LYS A 161 2.69 8.65 15.60
C LYS A 161 1.86 9.91 15.87
N ARG A 162 0.55 9.82 15.64
CA ARG A 162 -0.44 10.87 15.90
C ARG A 162 -1.30 10.56 17.14
N ASP A 163 -0.85 9.64 17.99
CA ASP A 163 -1.58 9.19 19.18
C ASP A 163 -2.96 8.59 18.88
N VAL A 164 -3.13 7.98 17.71
CA VAL A 164 -4.35 7.28 17.30
C VAL A 164 -4.10 5.78 17.22
N LEU A 165 -4.91 5.01 17.95
CA LEU A 165 -4.88 3.55 17.91
C LEU A 165 -5.44 3.03 16.58
N SER A 166 -4.57 2.47 15.75
CA SER A 166 -4.99 1.70 14.57
C SER A 166 -5.38 0.28 14.97
N MET A 167 -6.53 -0.20 14.49
CA MET A 167 -7.10 -1.49 14.86
C MET A 167 -7.42 -2.33 13.61
N HIS A 168 -7.18 -3.64 13.69
CA HIS A 168 -7.68 -4.60 12.70
C HIS A 168 -8.97 -5.24 13.23
N CYS A 169 -10.07 -4.52 13.09
CA CYS A 169 -11.37 -4.90 13.65
C CYS A 169 -12.50 -4.48 12.71
N SER A 170 -13.71 -4.97 12.97
CA SER A 170 -14.94 -4.32 12.50
C SER A 170 -15.49 -3.41 13.61
N ALA A 171 -16.31 -2.44 13.21
CA ALA A 171 -17.03 -1.58 14.15
C ALA A 171 -18.46 -1.35 13.66
N THR A 172 -19.39 -1.28 14.60
CA THR A 172 -20.81 -1.00 14.35
C THR A 172 -21.33 -0.04 15.41
N VAL A 173 -22.35 0.75 15.08
CA VAL A 173 -23.00 1.69 16.00
C VAL A 173 -24.50 1.41 16.05
N ASP A 174 -25.08 1.44 17.24
CA ASP A 174 -26.52 1.41 17.43
C ASP A 174 -27.12 2.77 16.98
N PRO A 175 -28.10 2.79 16.06
CA PRO A 175 -28.65 4.05 15.54
C PRO A 175 -29.56 4.78 16.54
N GLU A 176 -30.09 4.10 17.56
CA GLU A 176 -30.95 4.68 18.59
C GLU A 176 -30.14 5.20 19.79
N THR A 177 -29.20 4.40 20.30
CA THR A 177 -28.40 4.76 21.49
C THR A 177 -27.10 5.48 21.16
N GLY A 178 -26.55 5.25 19.96
CA GLY A 178 -25.21 5.73 19.58
C GLY A 178 -24.07 4.89 20.15
N ASP A 179 -24.35 3.79 20.84
CA ASP A 179 -23.31 2.94 21.43
C ASP A 179 -22.52 2.21 20.34
N SER A 180 -21.19 2.23 20.48
CA SER A 180 -20.28 1.62 19.52
C SER A 180 -19.76 0.27 20.03
N SER A 181 -19.70 -0.70 19.14
CA SER A 181 -19.08 -2.01 19.39
C SER A 181 -17.93 -2.25 18.42
N VAL A 182 -16.83 -2.82 18.92
CA VAL A 182 -15.65 -3.18 18.14
C VAL A 182 -15.39 -4.68 18.30
N LEU A 183 -15.23 -5.39 17.18
CA LEU A 183 -14.95 -6.82 17.15
C LEU A 183 -13.61 -7.10 16.46
N PHE A 184 -12.70 -7.76 17.18
CA PHE A 184 -11.36 -8.15 16.70
C PHE A 184 -11.36 -9.56 16.12
#